data_AF-A0A645DC24-F1
#
_entry.id   AF-A0A645DC24-F1
#
_cell.length_a   1.000
_cell.length_b   1.000
_cell.length_c   1.000
_cell.angle_alpha   90.00
_cell.angle_beta   90.00
_cell.angle_gamma   90.00
#
_symmetry.space_group_name_H-M   'P 1'
#
loop_
_entity.id
_entity.type
_entity.pdbx_description
1 polymer ?
#
loop_
_entity_poly.entity_id
_entity_poly.type
_entity_poly.pdbx_seq_one_letter_code
_entity_poly.pdbx_strand_id
1 'polypeptide(L)'
;MVLIRTLGKGKGRLKYLLYALNLSAMSALCAGSGSIVCILGALAFLISDGMIALDTMGVRTSKKISEMSLYILAQLLLVLGFTAL
;
A
#
# COMPACT_ATOMS: atom_id res chain seq x y z
N MET A 1 -17.20 -3.82 1.09
CA MET A 1 -18.35 -3.05 1.63
C MET A 1 -17.99 -2.05 2.73
N VAL A 2 -16.85 -2.20 3.44
CA VAL A 2 -16.35 -1.23 4.44
C VAL A 2 -15.76 0.04 3.80
N LEU A 3 -15.09 -0.07 2.65
CA LEU A 3 -14.43 1.05 1.95
C LEU A 3 -15.39 2.16 1.48
N ILE A 4 -16.66 1.81 1.19
CA ILE A 4 -17.67 2.74 0.67
C ILE A 4 -18.35 3.53 1.80
N ARG A 5 -18.38 2.99 3.03
CA ARG A 5 -19.06 3.64 4.16
C ARG A 5 -18.22 4.72 4.84
N THR A 6 -16.89 4.71 4.71
CA THR A 6 -16.01 5.78 5.21
C THR A 6 -15.90 6.98 4.27
N LEU A 7 -16.45 6.88 3.05
CA LEU A 7 -16.41 7.90 2.01
C LEU A 7 -17.47 9.00 2.28
N GLY A 8 -17.32 9.76 3.38
CA GLY A 8 -18.05 11.00 3.63
C GLY A 8 -17.63 12.14 2.68
N LYS A 9 -18.56 13.05 2.35
CA LYS A 9 -18.39 14.18 1.42
C LYS A 9 -17.29 15.16 1.86
N GLY A 10 -16.21 15.32 1.09
CA GLY A 10 -15.22 16.37 1.31
C GLY A 10 -14.00 16.30 0.37
N LYS A 11 -13.30 17.42 0.15
CA LYS A 11 -12.11 17.58 -0.72
C LYS A 11 -10.98 16.54 -0.49
N GLY A 12 -10.99 15.84 0.65
CA GLY A 12 -10.10 14.69 0.91
C GLY A 12 -10.39 13.46 0.05
N ARG A 13 -11.64 13.26 -0.42
CA ARG A 13 -12.05 12.10 -1.24
C ARG A 13 -11.18 11.90 -2.48
N LEU A 14 -10.90 12.99 -3.20
CA LEU A 14 -10.16 12.90 -4.45
C LEU A 14 -8.74 12.39 -4.22
N LYS A 15 -8.10 12.80 -3.11
CA LYS A 15 -6.77 12.32 -2.73
C LYS A 15 -6.78 10.82 -2.41
N TYR A 16 -7.76 10.36 -1.63
CA TYR A 16 -7.89 8.92 -1.32
C TYR A 16 -8.24 8.08 -2.55
N LEU A 17 -9.05 8.62 -3.46
CA LEU A 17 -9.45 7.93 -4.69
C LEU A 17 -8.26 7.85 -5.66
N LEU A 18 -7.52 8.95 -5.85
CA LEU A 18 -6.26 8.96 -6.61
C LEU A 18 -5.24 8.00 -6.00
N TYR A 19 -5.15 7.94 -4.67
CA TYR A 19 -4.26 7.02 -3.97
C TYR A 19 -4.62 5.56 -4.22
N ALA A 20 -5.90 5.19 -4.04
CA ALA A 20 -6.39 3.85 -4.30
C ALA A 20 -6.20 3.45 -5.77
N LEU A 21 -6.40 4.40 -6.69
CA LEU A 21 -6.20 4.16 -8.11
C LEU A 21 -4.72 3.93 -8.43
N ASN A 22 -3.81 4.72 -7.84
CA ASN A 22 -2.37 4.53 -8.00
C ASN A 22 -1.91 3.18 -7.43
N LEU A 23 -2.42 2.79 -6.26
CA LEU A 23 -2.14 1.50 -5.63
C LEU A 23 -2.66 0.33 -6.47
N SER A 24 -3.84 0.48 -7.10
CA SER A 24 -4.40 -0.51 -8.01
C SER A 24 -3.59 -0.65 -9.30
N ALA A 25 -3.13 0.46 -9.86
CA ALA A 25 -2.26 0.47 -11.04
C ALA A 25 -0.92 -0.20 -10.74
N MET A 26 -0.30 0.13 -9.59
CA MET A 26 0.95 -0.50 -9.16
C MET A 26 0.79 -2.01 -8.97
N SER A 27 -0.28 -2.44 -8.31
CA SER A 27 -0.57 -3.85 -8.06
C SER A 27 -0.79 -4.63 -9.37
N ALA A 28 -1.52 -4.03 -10.32
CA ALA A 28 -1.73 -4.61 -11.65
C ALA A 28 -0.42 -4.73 -12.44
N LEU A 29 0.45 -3.72 -12.35
CA LEU A 29 1.75 -3.71 -13.02
C LEU A 29 2.70 -4.75 -12.42
N CYS A 30 2.70 -4.91 -11.09
CA CYS A 30 3.47 -5.95 -10.40
C CYS A 30 2.97 -7.36 -10.75
N ALA A 31 1.64 -7.57 -10.81
CA ALA A 31 1.05 -8.85 -11.22
C ALA A 31 1.34 -9.19 -12.69
N GLY A 32 1.34 -8.18 -13.58
CA GLY A 32 1.66 -8.34 -15.00
C GLY A 32 3.15 -8.52 -15.29
N SER A 33 4.04 -8.16 -14.35
CA SER A 33 5.49 -8.27 -14.55
C SER A 33 6.01 -9.70 -14.58
N GLY A 34 5.28 -10.68 -14.03
CA GLY A 34 5.75 -12.07 -13.93
C GLY A 34 6.84 -12.30 -12.87
N SER A 35 7.32 -11.26 -12.19
CA SER A 35 8.29 -11.36 -11.09
C SER A 35 7.58 -11.60 -9.76
N ILE A 36 7.86 -12.75 -9.13
CA ILE A 36 7.36 -13.10 -7.79
C ILE A 36 7.81 -12.04 -6.75
N VAL A 37 8.99 -11.46 -6.94
CA VAL A 37 9.55 -10.42 -6.06
C VAL A 37 8.73 -9.13 -6.13
N CYS A 38 8.27 -8.73 -7.32
CA CYS A 38 7.35 -7.60 -7.48
C CYS A 38 6.02 -7.83 -6.76
N ILE A 39 5.47 -9.04 -6.86
CA ILE A 39 4.19 -9.39 -6.20
C ILE A 39 4.34 -9.37 -4.69
N LEU A 40 5.44 -9.91 -4.15
CA LEU A 40 5.75 -9.87 -2.71
C LEU A 40 5.96 -8.43 -2.23
N GLY A 41 6.66 -7.60 -3.01
CA GLY A 41 6.83 -6.17 -2.71
C GLY A 41 5.50 -5.43 -2.67
N ALA A 42 4.61 -5.66 -3.64
CA ALA A 42 3.27 -5.06 -3.69
C ALA A 42 2.40 -5.50 -2.50
N LEU A 43 2.45 -6.78 -2.11
CA LEU A 43 1.75 -7.30 -0.93
C LEU A 43 2.27 -6.67 0.37
N ALA A 44 3.59 -6.60 0.54
CA ALA A 44 4.20 -5.95 1.70
C ALA A 44 3.83 -4.46 1.77
N PHE A 45 3.75 -3.79 0.61
CA PHE A 45 3.35 -2.39 0.52
C PHE A 45 1.90 -2.20 0.94
N LEU A 46 0.98 -3.03 0.44
CA LEU A 46 -0.44 -3.04 0.84
C LEU A 46 -0.64 -3.27 2.34
N ILE A 47 0.11 -4.20 2.93
CA ILE A 47 0.05 -4.49 4.37
C ILE A 47 0.56 -3.28 5.18
N SER A 48 1.70 -2.70 4.78
CA SER A 48 2.25 -1.50 5.42
C SER A 48 1.28 -0.32 5.35
N ASP A 49 0.62 -0.12 4.19
CA ASP A 49 -0.42 0.90 4.01
C ASP A 49 -1.61 0.70 4.93
N GLY A 50 -2.07 -0.56 5.05
CA GLY A 50 -3.14 -0.94 5.95
C GLY A 50 -2.81 -0.63 7.40
N MET A 51 -1.56 -0.87 7.83
CA MET A 51 -1.10 -0.55 9.18
C MET A 51 -1.08 0.96 9.43
N ILE A 52 -0.56 1.76 8.49
CA ILE A 52 -0.54 3.23 8.60
C ILE A 52 -1.98 3.78 8.64
N ALA A 53 -2.89 3.25 7.81
CA ALA A 53 -4.29 3.63 7.82
C ALA A 53 -4.99 3.30 9.15
N LEU A 54 -4.67 2.15 9.77
CA LEU A 54 -5.18 1.77 11.08
C LEU A 54 -4.64 2.66 12.21
N ASP A 55 -3.36 3.06 12.16
CA ASP A 55 -2.79 4.07 13.09
C ASP A 55 -3.53 5.41 12.95
N THR A 56 -3.84 5.81 11.70
CA THR A 56 -4.58 7.06 11.42
C THR A 56 -6.03 7.03 11.96
N MET A 57 -6.64 5.84 12.07
CA MET A 57 -7.97 5.64 12.66
C MET A 57 -7.95 5.55 14.20
N GLY A 58 -6.79 5.70 14.84
CA GLY A 58 -6.64 5.62 16.29
C GLY A 58 -6.72 4.19 16.85
N VAL A 59 -6.78 3.18 15.97
CA VAL A 59 -6.71 1.76 16.34
C VAL A 59 -5.24 1.39 16.43
N ARG A 60 -4.59 1.88 17.49
CA ARG A 60 -3.14 1.84 17.65
C ARG A 60 -2.68 0.43 18.04
N THR A 61 -2.27 -0.37 17.05
CA THR A 61 -1.78 -1.75 17.27
C THR A 61 -0.29 -1.93 16.97
N SER A 62 0.40 -1.00 16.30
CA SER A 62 1.82 -1.16 15.94
C SER A 62 2.75 -0.01 16.33
N LYS A 63 4.02 -0.33 16.55
CA LYS A 63 5.08 0.66 16.79
C LYS A 63 5.43 1.34 15.46
N LYS A 64 5.43 2.67 15.40
CA LYS A 64 5.80 3.48 14.22
C LYS A 64 7.10 3.03 13.52
N ILE A 65 8.09 2.58 14.28
CA ILE A 65 9.36 2.07 13.74
C ILE A 65 9.13 0.81 12.88
N SER A 66 8.26 -0.09 13.34
CA SER A 66 7.91 -1.33 12.64
C SER A 66 7.14 -1.06 11.35
N GLU A 67 6.27 -0.06 11.35
CA GLU A 67 5.49 0.35 10.16
C GLU A 67 6.41 0.89 9.07
N MET A 68 7.29 1.81 9.45
CA MET A 68 8.24 2.43 8.52
C MET A 68 9.28 1.44 8.01
N SER A 69 9.74 0.48 8.83
CA SER A 69 10.65 -0.57 8.34
C SER A 69 9.99 -1.50 7.33
N LEU A 70 8.71 -1.83 7.53
CA LEU A 70 7.93 -2.65 6.59
C LEU A 70 7.69 -1.91 5.27
N TYR A 71 7.45 -0.59 5.36
CA TYR A 71 7.30 0.28 4.20
C TYR A 71 8.58 0.32 3.35
N ILE A 72 9.73 0.55 4.00
CA ILE A 72 11.04 0.58 3.32
C ILE A 72 11.36 -0.79 2.71
N LEU A 73 11.08 -1.87 3.43
CA LEU A 73 11.26 -3.23 2.92
C LEU A 73 10.42 -3.46 1.65
N ALA A 74 9.14 -3.07 1.68
CA ALA A 74 8.25 -3.19 0.53
C ALA A 74 8.78 -2.41 -0.70
N GLN A 75 9.25 -1.19 -0.49
CA GLN A 75 9.86 -0.38 -1.54
C GLN A 75 11.12 -1.03 -2.13
N LEU A 76 11.98 -1.59 -1.28
CA LEU A 76 13.20 -2.28 -1.72
C LEU A 76 12.87 -3.54 -2.52
N LEU A 77 11.88 -4.34 -2.11
CA LEU A 77 11.43 -5.51 -2.88
C LEU A 77 10.85 -5.10 -4.24
N LEU A 78 10.10 -3.99 -4.31
CA LEU A 78 9.57 -3.49 -5.57
C LEU A 78 10.68 -3.05 -6.52
N VAL A 79 11.64 -2.25 -6.04
CA VAL A 79 12.80 -1.83 -6.84
C VAL A 79 13.57 -3.06 -7.31
N LEU A 80 13.88 -3.99 -6.40
CA LEU A 80 14.60 -5.22 -6.72
C LEU A 80 13.86 -6.03 -7.79
N GLY A 81 12.55 -6.23 -7.61
CA GLY A 81 11.72 -7.01 -8.52
C GLY A 81 11.64 -6.42 -9.93
N PHE A 82 11.65 -5.08 -10.05
CA PHE A 82 11.69 -4.40 -11.35
C PHE A 82 13.09 -4.39 -11.99
N THR A 83 14.15 -4.30 -11.19
CA THR A 83 15.54 -4.31 -11.70
C THR A 83 16.04 -5.71 -12.04
N ALA A 84 15.45 -6.75 -11.44
CA ALA A 84 15.79 -8.15 -11.68
C ALA A 84 14.89 -8.82 -12.74
N LEU A 85 13.97 -8.05 -13.33
CA LEU A 85 13.14 -8.46 -14.47
C LEU A 85 13.94 -8.35 -15.77
#